data_AF-A0A7S3WKI5-F1
#
_entry.id   AF-A0A7S3WKI5-F1
#
_cell.length_a   1.000
_cell.length_b   1.000
_cell.length_c   1.000
_cell.angle_alpha   90.00
_cell.angle_beta   90.00
_cell.angle_gamma   90.00
#
_symmetry.space_group_name_H-M   'P 1'
#
loop_
_entity.id
_entity.type
_entity.pdbx_description
1 polymer ?
#
loop_
_entity_poly.entity_id
_entity_poly.type
_entity_poly.pdbx_seq_one_letter_code
_entity_poly.pdbx_strand_id
1 'polypeptide(L)'
;LADGMQRLLKEYDYSNRNEKFGKGHRWTQLMDGIVLELQRSIGDRFVVRASIGCGGWAKIPWIAISDPEESTQHGLYLQFLFAQDMSSVFLCLGQGTSRVKSALGQARANDYLLRVASTIRARVGALFPADHPFDLKGAIDLRAGKAGLAADYERGSIV
;
A
#
# COMPACT_ATOMS: atom_id res chain seq x y z
N LEU A 1 -16.14 -6.80 1.34
CA LEU A 1 -14.76 -6.38 1.05
C LEU A 1 -14.54 -6.14 -0.44
N ALA A 2 -14.72 -7.16 -1.29
CA ALA A 2 -14.51 -7.03 -2.75
C ALA A 2 -15.39 -5.94 -3.39
N ASP A 3 -16.68 -5.87 -3.04
CA ASP A 3 -17.59 -4.83 -3.52
C ASP A 3 -17.10 -3.42 -3.16
N GLY A 4 -16.71 -3.18 -1.90
CA GLY A 4 -16.18 -1.90 -1.46
C GLY A 4 -14.92 -1.48 -2.24
N MET A 5 -13.98 -2.42 -2.43
CA MET A 5 -12.77 -2.18 -3.24
C MET A 5 -13.10 -1.82 -4.70
N GLN A 6 -14.04 -2.55 -5.32
CA GLN A 6 -14.48 -2.29 -6.70
C GLN A 6 -15.18 -0.94 -6.83
N ARG A 7 -16.03 -0.59 -5.87
CA ARG A 7 -16.69 0.72 -5.83
C ARG A 7 -15.67 1.84 -5.68
N LEU A 8 -14.66 1.66 -4.84
CA LEU A 8 -13.62 2.68 -4.68
C LEU A 8 -12.84 2.89 -5.98
N LEU A 9 -12.45 1.81 -6.67
CA LEU A 9 -11.82 1.89 -8.01
C LEU A 9 -12.69 2.62 -9.03
N LYS A 10 -14.01 2.43 -8.98
CA LYS A 10 -14.95 3.02 -9.94
C LYS A 10 -15.31 4.48 -9.64
N GLU A 11 -15.46 4.82 -8.36
CA GLU A 11 -16.06 6.09 -7.93
C GLU A 11 -15.02 7.15 -7.55
N TYR A 12 -13.79 6.75 -7.18
CA TYR A 12 -12.78 7.67 -6.67
C TYR A 12 -12.12 8.48 -7.79
N ASP A 13 -12.16 9.80 -7.66
CA ASP A 13 -11.50 10.72 -8.58
C ASP A 13 -10.86 11.88 -7.81
N TYR A 14 -9.61 11.71 -7.40
CA TYR A 14 -8.88 12.74 -6.65
C TYR A 14 -8.74 14.07 -7.43
N SER A 15 -8.92 14.06 -8.75
CA SER A 15 -8.78 15.23 -9.62
C SER A 15 -10.04 16.07 -9.71
N ASN A 16 -11.19 15.53 -9.31
CA ASN A 16 -12.48 16.23 -9.34
C ASN A 16 -12.53 17.34 -8.29
N ARG A 17 -12.44 18.59 -8.75
CA ARG A 17 -12.41 19.78 -7.89
C ARG A 17 -13.74 20.06 -7.16
N ASN A 18 -14.83 19.44 -7.58
CA ASN A 18 -16.13 19.57 -6.91
C ASN A 18 -16.23 18.66 -5.67
N GLU A 19 -15.36 17.66 -5.57
CA GLU A 19 -15.35 16.70 -4.47
C GLU A 19 -14.46 17.24 -3.34
N LYS A 20 -15.08 17.92 -2.36
CA LYS A 20 -14.32 18.50 -1.24
C LYS A 20 -13.84 17.41 -0.29
N PHE A 21 -12.54 17.46 0.04
CA PHE A 21 -11.94 16.58 1.04
C PHE A 21 -12.63 16.72 2.40
N GLY A 22 -12.99 15.59 3.02
CA GLY A 22 -13.60 15.60 4.35
C GLY A 22 -13.98 14.22 4.87
N LYS A 23 -14.08 14.10 6.20
CA LYS A 23 -14.43 12.84 6.87
C LYS A 23 -15.84 12.35 6.56
N GLY A 24 -16.80 13.25 6.35
CA GLY A 24 -18.17 12.91 5.97
C GLY A 24 -18.35 12.59 4.48
N HIS A 25 -17.29 12.69 3.67
CA HIS A 25 -17.39 12.42 2.24
C HIS A 25 -17.59 10.93 1.96
N ARG A 26 -18.35 10.61 0.90
CA ARG A 26 -18.68 9.21 0.54
C ARG A 26 -17.45 8.32 0.36
N TRP A 27 -16.37 8.85 -0.21
CA TRP A 27 -15.12 8.07 -0.39
C TRP A 27 -14.42 7.76 0.92
N THR A 28 -14.46 8.69 1.88
CA THR A 28 -13.90 8.45 3.22
C THR A 28 -14.73 7.38 3.93
N GLN A 29 -16.06 7.50 3.90
CA GLN A 29 -16.96 6.50 4.48
C GLN A 29 -16.81 5.13 3.82
N LEU A 30 -16.62 5.08 2.50
CA LEU A 30 -16.35 3.85 1.77
C LEU A 30 -15.04 3.20 2.21
N MET A 31 -13.97 3.99 2.31
CA MET A 31 -12.67 3.51 2.80
C MET A 31 -12.77 2.99 4.24
N ASP A 32 -13.46 3.71 5.13
CA ASP A 32 -13.67 3.31 6.53
C ASP A 32 -14.44 1.98 6.61
N GLY A 33 -15.45 1.79 5.75
CA GLY A 33 -16.19 0.53 5.63
C GLY A 33 -15.30 -0.63 5.19
N ILE A 34 -14.45 -0.43 4.17
CA ILE A 34 -13.48 -1.42 3.70
C ILE A 34 -12.51 -1.82 4.84
N VAL A 35 -11.97 -0.82 5.55
CA VAL A 35 -11.05 -1.03 6.68
C VAL A 35 -11.73 -1.86 7.78
N LEU A 36 -12.97 -1.52 8.14
CA LEU A 36 -13.72 -2.23 9.18
C LEU A 36 -13.98 -3.69 8.80
N GLU A 37 -14.39 -3.95 7.56
CA GLU A 37 -14.60 -5.31 7.07
C GLU A 37 -13.30 -6.12 7.03
N LEU A 38 -12.21 -5.51 6.59
CA LEU A 38 -10.90 -6.15 6.54
C LEU A 38 -10.40 -6.48 7.96
N GLN A 39 -10.50 -5.54 8.90
CA GLN A 39 -10.13 -5.75 10.30
C GLN A 39 -10.93 -6.90 10.92
N ARG A 40 -12.25 -6.95 10.67
CA ARG A 40 -13.11 -8.06 11.14
C ARG A 40 -12.68 -9.41 10.56
N SER A 41 -12.23 -9.44 9.31
CA SER A 41 -11.82 -10.68 8.64
C SER A 41 -10.49 -11.24 9.16
N ILE A 42 -9.58 -10.38 9.63
CA ILE A 42 -8.23 -10.80 10.03
C ILE A 42 -8.06 -10.92 11.55
N GLY A 43 -9.04 -10.49 12.34
CA GLY A 43 -8.98 -10.48 13.80
C GLY A 43 -8.23 -9.28 14.37
N ASP A 44 -7.83 -9.34 15.63
CA ASP A 44 -7.22 -8.23 16.40
C ASP A 44 -5.70 -8.32 16.53
N ARG A 45 -5.09 -9.43 16.08
CA ARG A 45 -3.64 -9.61 16.08
C ARG A 45 -2.90 -8.56 15.23
N PHE A 46 -3.52 -8.11 14.15
CA PHE A 46 -2.95 -7.12 13.23
C PHE A 46 -3.78 -5.84 13.22
N VAL A 47 -3.17 -4.73 12.83
CA VAL A 47 -3.85 -3.44 12.72
C VAL A 47 -4.02 -3.07 11.26
N VAL A 48 -5.25 -2.76 10.87
CA VAL A 48 -5.58 -2.19 9.56
C VAL A 48 -5.57 -0.67 9.66
N ARG A 49 -4.78 -0.02 8.80
CA ARG A 49 -4.73 1.45 8.65
C ARG A 49 -4.97 1.79 7.19
N ALA A 50 -5.51 2.96 6.91
CA ALA A 50 -5.67 3.42 5.54
C ALA A 50 -5.43 4.92 5.43
N SER A 51 -5.14 5.37 4.21
CA SER A 51 -5.17 6.79 3.88
C SER A 51 -5.77 6.97 2.50
N ILE A 52 -6.69 7.92 2.41
CA ILE A 52 -7.25 8.44 1.17
C ILE A 52 -6.89 9.92 0.97
N GLY A 53 -5.98 10.44 1.79
CA GLY A 53 -5.59 11.85 1.78
C GLY A 53 -5.38 12.46 3.17
N CYS A 54 -4.59 13.53 3.23
CA CYS A 54 -4.41 14.37 4.42
C CYS A 54 -4.37 15.84 3.98
N GLY A 55 -5.44 16.59 4.23
CA GLY A 55 -5.61 17.96 3.72
C GLY A 55 -6.04 18.06 2.25
N GLY A 56 -6.07 16.94 1.53
CA GLY A 56 -6.55 16.79 0.16
C GLY A 56 -6.58 15.32 -0.24
N TRP A 57 -7.28 14.98 -1.32
CA TRP A 57 -7.38 13.60 -1.82
C TRP A 57 -6.02 13.06 -2.27
N ALA A 58 -5.71 11.84 -1.84
CA ALA A 58 -4.48 11.15 -2.24
C ALA A 58 -4.55 10.74 -3.71
N LYS A 59 -3.44 10.93 -4.43
CA LYS A 59 -3.29 10.34 -5.77
C LYS A 59 -3.30 8.82 -5.73
N ILE A 60 -2.74 8.25 -4.67
CA ILE A 60 -2.60 6.80 -4.47
C ILE A 60 -3.18 6.52 -3.08
N PRO A 61 -4.50 6.27 -2.97
CA PRO A 61 -5.08 5.72 -1.75
C PRO A 61 -4.41 4.40 -1.39
N TRP A 62 -4.37 4.07 -0.10
CA TRP A 62 -3.79 2.81 0.36
C TRP A 62 -4.43 2.29 1.64
N ILE A 63 -4.30 0.98 1.85
CA ILE A 63 -4.68 0.27 3.07
C ILE A 63 -3.48 -0.59 3.48
N ALA A 64 -3.03 -0.52 4.72
CA ALA A 64 -1.92 -1.30 5.26
C ALA A 64 -2.41 -2.21 6.40
N ILE A 65 -1.90 -3.43 6.43
CA ILE A 65 -2.08 -4.42 7.48
C ILE A 65 -0.71 -4.73 8.06
N SER A 66 -0.51 -4.47 9.34
CA SER A 66 0.80 -4.66 9.98
C SER A 66 0.65 -5.22 11.39
N ASP A 67 1.78 -5.69 11.94
CA ASP A 67 1.88 -5.84 13.38
C ASP A 67 1.62 -4.47 14.07
N PRO A 68 1.01 -4.44 15.28
CA PRO A 68 0.80 -3.20 16.03
C PRO A 68 2.05 -2.34 16.21
N GLU A 69 3.23 -2.97 16.34
CA GLU A 69 4.52 -2.28 16.53
C GLU A 69 5.12 -1.73 15.22
N GLU A 70 4.63 -2.19 14.07
CA GLU A 70 5.11 -1.80 12.74
C GLU A 70 4.26 -0.67 12.12
N SER A 71 4.85 0.02 11.14
CA SER A 71 4.17 1.09 10.42
C SER A 71 4.64 1.20 8.96
N THR A 72 3.95 2.01 8.16
CA THR A 72 4.39 2.33 6.79
C THR A 72 5.73 3.07 6.72
N GLN A 73 6.28 3.51 7.87
CA GLN A 73 7.59 4.15 7.97
C GLN A 73 8.70 3.20 8.43
N HIS A 74 8.35 2.06 9.04
CA HIS A 74 9.30 1.08 9.58
C HIS A 74 8.68 -0.31 9.76
N GLY A 75 9.45 -1.35 9.43
CA GLY A 75 9.00 -2.74 9.51
C GLY A 75 8.40 -3.24 8.20
N LEU A 76 7.74 -4.40 8.28
CA LEU A 76 7.04 -5.07 7.19
C LEU A 76 5.54 -4.89 7.33
N TYR A 77 4.82 -4.98 6.22
CA TYR A 77 3.36 -4.88 6.24
C TYR A 77 2.80 -5.38 4.92
N LEU A 78 1.59 -5.92 4.94
CA LEU A 78 0.81 -6.06 3.71
C LEU A 78 0.19 -4.71 3.37
N GLN A 79 0.12 -4.36 2.09
CA GLN A 79 -0.55 -3.15 1.65
C GLN A 79 -1.36 -3.37 0.39
N PHE A 80 -2.56 -2.79 0.37
CA PHE A 80 -3.29 -2.48 -0.85
C PHE A 80 -2.89 -1.09 -1.32
N LEU A 81 -2.42 -0.99 -2.56
CA LEU A 81 -2.10 0.27 -3.23
C LEU A 81 -3.01 0.43 -4.45
N PHE A 82 -3.78 1.51 -4.47
CA PHE A 82 -4.63 1.84 -5.63
C PHE A 82 -3.80 2.67 -6.61
N ALA A 83 -3.72 2.22 -7.87
CA ALA A 83 -3.01 2.96 -8.91
C ALA A 83 -3.59 4.38 -9.07
N GLN A 84 -2.75 5.33 -9.49
CA GLN A 84 -3.15 6.74 -9.58
C GLN A 84 -4.36 6.98 -10.49
N ASP A 85 -4.48 6.19 -11.55
CA ASP A 85 -5.60 6.24 -12.50
C ASP A 85 -6.79 5.37 -12.05
N MET A 86 -6.72 4.78 -10.86
CA MET A 86 -7.69 3.83 -10.29
C MET A 86 -7.97 2.61 -11.19
N SER A 87 -7.09 2.29 -12.14
CA SER A 87 -7.25 1.14 -13.04
C SER A 87 -6.99 -0.21 -12.38
N SER A 88 -6.29 -0.21 -11.25
CA SER A 88 -5.84 -1.43 -10.57
C SER A 88 -5.60 -1.18 -9.08
N VAL A 89 -5.65 -2.28 -8.31
CA VAL A 89 -5.22 -2.33 -6.92
C VAL A 89 -4.21 -3.47 -6.77
N PHE A 90 -3.09 -3.20 -6.11
CA PHE A 90 -2.03 -4.17 -5.87
C PHE A 90 -2.02 -4.57 -4.39
N LEU A 91 -2.01 -5.87 -4.10
CA LEU A 91 -1.66 -6.39 -2.78
C LEU A 91 -0.17 -6.71 -2.78
N CYS A 92 0.60 -6.02 -1.94
CA CYS A 92 2.04 -6.18 -1.86
C CYS A 92 2.47 -6.51 -0.43
N LEU A 93 3.58 -7.23 -0.28
CA LEU A 93 4.37 -7.13 0.96
C LEU A 93 5.28 -5.91 0.84
N GLY A 94 5.04 -4.91 1.67
CA GLY A 94 5.82 -3.67 1.72
C GLY A 94 6.85 -3.66 2.85
N GLN A 95 7.81 -2.74 2.73
CA GLN A 95 8.72 -2.36 3.80
C GLN A 95 8.81 -0.83 3.92
N GLY A 96 8.92 -0.36 5.17
CA GLY A 96 9.05 1.06 5.46
C GLY A 96 10.36 1.64 4.94
N THR A 97 10.29 2.67 4.10
CA THR A 97 11.48 3.27 3.45
C THR A 97 11.99 4.52 4.17
N SER A 98 11.11 5.28 4.82
CA SER A 98 11.40 6.63 5.32
C SER A 98 12.50 6.66 6.38
N ARG A 99 12.44 5.76 7.38
CA ARG A 99 13.49 5.70 8.42
C ARG A 99 14.85 5.29 7.86
N VAL A 100 14.87 4.33 6.93
CA VAL A 100 16.10 3.87 6.28
C VAL A 100 16.74 4.99 5.47
N LYS A 101 15.94 5.74 4.70
CA LYS A 101 16.41 6.90 3.95
C LYS A 101 16.97 8.01 4.85
N SER A 102 16.27 8.29 5.96
CA SER A 102 16.73 9.27 6.94
C SER A 102 18.08 8.89 7.55
N ALA A 103 18.28 7.60 7.86
CA ALA A 103 19.51 7.11 8.50
C ALA A 103 20.71 6.95 7.54
N LEU A 104 20.48 6.51 6.30
CA LEU A 104 21.55 6.10 5.38
C LEU A 104 21.78 7.07 4.21
N GLY A 105 20.86 8.00 3.97
CA GLY A 105 20.80 8.77 2.73
C GLY A 105 20.25 7.95 1.56
N GLN A 106 19.79 8.63 0.51
CA GLN A 106 18.97 8.04 -0.56
C GLN A 106 19.64 6.84 -1.27
N ALA A 107 20.90 6.96 -1.67
CA ALA A 107 21.59 5.91 -2.44
C ALA A 107 21.78 4.64 -1.61
N ARG A 108 22.37 4.75 -0.41
CA ARG A 108 22.61 3.60 0.47
C ARG A 108 21.32 2.98 0.98
N ALA A 109 20.28 3.79 1.19
CA ALA A 109 18.96 3.28 1.57
C ALA A 109 18.36 2.40 0.48
N ASN A 110 18.49 2.77 -0.80
CA ASN A 110 18.01 1.94 -1.91
C ASN A 110 18.71 0.58 -1.94
N ASP A 111 20.05 0.56 -1.82
CA ASP A 111 20.82 -0.70 -1.81
C ASP A 111 20.48 -1.58 -0.61
N TYR A 112 20.19 -0.96 0.53
CA TYR A 112 19.75 -1.67 1.74
C TYR A 112 18.37 -2.29 1.54
N LEU A 113 17.39 -1.50 1.08
CA LEU A 113 16.02 -1.95 0.86
C LEU A 113 15.94 -3.09 -0.18
N LEU A 114 16.75 -3.02 -1.24
CA LEU A 114 16.83 -4.09 -2.24
C LEU A 114 17.38 -5.40 -1.66
N ARG A 115 18.39 -5.32 -0.77
CA ARG A 115 18.93 -6.51 -0.09
C ARG A 115 17.92 -7.12 0.87
N VAL A 116 17.20 -6.30 1.63
CA VAL A 116 16.12 -6.75 2.50
C VAL A 116 15.00 -7.41 1.68
N ALA A 117 14.56 -6.76 0.60
CA ALA A 117 13.54 -7.30 -0.30
C ALA A 117 13.96 -8.66 -0.89
N SER A 118 15.20 -8.78 -1.38
CA SER A 118 15.71 -10.05 -1.93
C SER A 118 15.71 -11.16 -0.89
N THR A 119 16.10 -10.86 0.35
CA THR A 119 16.15 -11.85 1.44
C THR A 119 14.75 -12.32 1.83
N ILE A 120 13.81 -11.38 1.97
CA ILE A 120 12.43 -11.68 2.34
C ILE A 120 11.72 -12.43 1.23
N ARG A 121 11.86 -11.99 -0.03
CA ARG A 121 11.28 -12.65 -1.20
C ARG A 121 11.68 -14.11 -1.31
N ALA A 122 12.96 -14.44 -1.05
CA ALA A 122 13.43 -15.82 -1.05
C ALA A 122 12.73 -16.67 0.02
N ARG A 123 12.53 -16.11 1.23
CA ARG A 123 11.82 -16.79 2.32
C ARG A 123 10.33 -16.96 2.02
N VAL A 124 9.69 -15.90 1.53
CA VAL A 124 8.26 -15.89 1.18
C VAL A 124 7.99 -16.86 0.02
N GLY A 125 8.84 -16.88 -1.01
CA GLY A 125 8.72 -17.81 -2.12
C GLY A 125 8.80 -19.27 -1.70
N ALA A 126 9.59 -19.59 -0.67
CA ALA A 126 9.65 -20.94 -0.11
C ALA A 126 8.38 -21.36 0.65
N LEU A 127 7.47 -20.42 0.97
CA LEU A 127 6.19 -20.72 1.63
C LEU A 127 5.09 -21.11 0.64
N PHE A 128 5.26 -20.79 -0.64
CA PHE A 128 4.24 -21.02 -1.65
C PHE A 128 4.56 -22.26 -2.51
N PRO A 129 3.53 -22.99 -2.97
CA PRO A 129 3.72 -24.03 -3.97
C PRO A 129 4.14 -23.42 -5.31
N ALA A 130 4.82 -24.19 -6.17
CA ALA A 130 5.38 -23.67 -7.42
C ALA A 130 4.35 -23.09 -8.40
N ASP A 131 3.07 -23.44 -8.26
CA ASP A 131 1.94 -23.00 -9.09
C ASP A 131 1.11 -21.87 -8.45
N HIS A 132 1.63 -21.18 -7.43
CA HIS A 132 0.93 -20.08 -6.79
C HIS A 132 0.61 -18.93 -7.77
N PRO A 133 -0.53 -18.22 -7.59
CA PRO A 133 -0.94 -17.16 -8.51
C PRO A 133 -0.26 -15.81 -8.27
N PHE A 134 0.48 -15.63 -7.16
CA PHE A 134 1.12 -14.37 -6.81
C PHE A 134 2.34 -14.07 -7.70
N ASP A 135 2.51 -12.82 -8.14
CA ASP A 135 3.81 -12.37 -8.61
C ASP A 135 4.69 -12.11 -7.37
N LEU A 136 5.87 -12.71 -7.32
CA LEU A 136 6.82 -12.50 -6.22
C LEU A 136 7.97 -11.59 -6.64
N LYS A 137 7.89 -10.90 -7.78
CA LYS A 137 8.95 -10.00 -8.24
C LYS A 137 8.95 -8.66 -7.53
N GLY A 138 7.87 -8.28 -6.84
CA GLY A 138 7.73 -6.96 -6.20
C GLY A 138 7.68 -5.79 -7.18
N ALA A 139 7.46 -6.07 -8.48
CA ALA A 139 7.42 -5.05 -9.51
C ALA A 139 5.96 -4.64 -9.76
N ILE A 140 5.58 -3.49 -9.22
CA ILE A 140 4.24 -2.90 -9.43
C ILE A 140 4.36 -1.58 -10.21
N ASP A 141 3.30 -1.20 -10.89
CA ASP A 141 3.18 0.07 -11.62
C ASP A 141 1.93 0.81 -11.14
N LEU A 142 2.16 1.88 -10.36
CA LEU A 142 1.09 2.69 -9.78
C LEU A 142 0.61 3.79 -10.73
N ARG A 143 1.04 3.81 -11.99
CA ARG A 143 0.58 4.75 -13.02
C ARG A 143 0.79 6.22 -12.65
N ALA A 144 1.82 6.49 -11.86
CA ALA A 144 2.08 7.79 -11.25
C ALA A 144 3.40 8.46 -11.72
N GLY A 145 4.08 7.85 -12.70
CA GLY A 145 5.42 8.28 -13.12
C GLY A 145 6.49 7.97 -12.06
N LYS A 146 7.76 8.28 -12.37
CA LYS A 146 8.92 7.82 -11.57
C LYS A 146 9.35 8.79 -10.44
N ALA A 147 8.46 9.66 -9.96
CA ALA A 147 8.81 10.70 -8.98
C ALA A 147 7.82 10.77 -7.81
N GLY A 148 8.31 11.25 -6.66
CA GLY A 148 7.49 11.44 -5.46
C GLY A 148 7.15 10.14 -4.72
N LEU A 149 6.09 10.20 -3.91
CA LEU A 149 5.67 9.09 -3.02
C LEU A 149 5.32 7.80 -3.77
N ALA A 150 4.83 7.90 -5.01
CA ALA A 150 4.52 6.73 -5.82
C ALA A 150 5.76 5.85 -6.08
N ALA A 151 6.87 6.47 -6.46
CA ALA A 151 8.12 5.75 -6.69
C ALA A 151 8.66 5.11 -5.40
N ASP A 152 8.34 5.69 -4.24
CA ASP A 152 8.69 5.12 -2.94
C ASP A 152 7.83 3.91 -2.58
N TYR A 153 6.55 3.93 -2.94
CA TYR A 153 5.67 2.77 -2.80
C TYR A 153 6.09 1.62 -3.72
N GLU A 154 6.40 1.89 -4.98
CA GLU A 154 6.88 0.90 -5.95
C GLU A 154 8.20 0.26 -5.49
N ARG A 155 9.15 1.08 -4.99
CA ARG A 155 10.43 0.57 -4.44
C ARG A 155 10.28 -0.16 -3.10
N GLY A 156 9.28 0.22 -2.32
CA GLY A 156 8.97 -0.42 -1.04
C GLY A 156 8.31 -1.79 -1.20
N SER A 157 7.82 -2.13 -2.39
CA SER A 157 7.23 -3.43 -2.69
C SER A 157 8.30 -4.53 -2.75
N ILE A 158 8.09 -5.61 -2.00
CA ILE A 158 8.99 -6.76 -1.92
C ILE A 158 8.51 -7.89 -2.83
N VAL A 159 7.22 -8.22 -2.72
CA VAL A 159 6.49 -9.19 -3.55
C VAL A 159 5.21 -8.55 -4.03
#